data_AF-A0A7Y7DV62-F1
#
_entry.id   AF-A0A7Y7DV62-F1
#
_cell.length_a   1.000
_cell.length_b   1.000
_cell.length_c   1.000
_cell.angle_alpha   90.00
_cell.angle_beta   90.00
_cell.angle_gamma   90.00
#
_symmetry.space_group_name_H-M   'P 1'
#
loop_
_entity.id
_entity.type
_entity.pdbx_description
1 polymer ?
#
loop_
_entity_poly.entity_id
_entity_poly.type
_entity_poly.pdbx_seq_one_letter_code
_entity_poly.pdbx_strand_id
1 'polypeptide(L)'
;MAYRKDTPKRQSNFNKITISLASPEMILEKSSGEVLKPETINYRTYKPERDGLFCERIFGPVKDYECHCGKYKRIRYKGIVCDRCGVEVTEKKVRRERMGH
;
A
#
# COMPACT_ATOMS: atom_id res chain seq x y z
N MET A 1 -20.47 2.28 24.96
CA MET A 1 -19.73 3.49 24.54
C MET A 1 -18.45 3.04 23.85
N ALA A 2 -18.37 3.12 22.51
CA ALA A 2 -17.15 2.84 21.78
C ALA A 2 -16.58 4.17 21.29
N TYR A 3 -15.49 4.62 21.91
CA TYR A 3 -14.76 5.81 21.49
C TYR A 3 -14.20 5.58 20.09
N ARG A 4 -14.87 6.12 19.06
CA ARG A 4 -14.25 6.32 17.75
C ARG A 4 -13.18 7.41 17.92
N LYS A 5 -11.91 7.02 17.90
CA LYS A 5 -10.80 7.96 17.71
C LYS A 5 -10.81 8.41 16.25
N ASP A 6 -11.69 9.34 15.92
CA ASP A 6 -11.57 10.12 14.70
C ASP A 6 -10.31 10.98 14.85
N THR A 7 -9.20 10.50 14.29
CA THR A 7 -7.94 11.25 14.33
C THR A 7 -8.07 12.37 13.28
N PRO A 8 -8.14 13.65 13.67
CA PRO A 8 -8.29 14.73 12.70
C PRO A 8 -7.05 14.78 11.81
N LYS A 9 -7.27 14.85 10.49
CA LYS A 9 -6.24 15.12 9.49
C LYS A 9 -5.64 16.50 9.78
N ARG A 10 -4.59 16.55 10.61
CA ARG A 10 -3.78 17.76 10.81
C ARG A 10 -3.06 18.06 9.50
N GLN A 11 -3.54 19.05 8.75
CA GLN A 11 -2.66 19.79 7.86
C GLN A 11 -1.67 20.53 8.75
N SER A 12 -0.52 19.91 9.02
CA SER A 12 0.54 20.55 9.77
C SER A 12 1.24 21.54 8.83
N ASN A 13 0.95 22.83 8.99
CA ASN A 13 1.88 23.87 8.58
C ASN A 13 3.17 23.64 9.38
N PHE A 14 4.18 23.06 8.74
CA PHE A 14 5.49 22.85 9.35
C PHE A 14 6.33 24.11 9.13
N ASN A 15 6.99 24.59 10.17
CA ASN A 15 7.82 25.80 10.10
C ASN A 15 9.29 25.50 9.77
N LYS A 16 9.72 24.23 9.84
CA LYS A 16 11.11 23.78 9.61
C LYS A 16 11.11 22.39 8.99
N ILE A 17 12.05 22.14 8.06
CA ILE A 17 12.36 20.83 7.46
C ILE A 17 13.76 20.45 7.90
N THR A 18 13.97 19.18 8.28
CA THR A 18 15.28 18.64 8.63
C THR A 18 15.61 17.43 7.76
N ILE A 19 16.90 17.21 7.51
CA ILE A 19 17.42 16.05 6.78
C ILE A 19 18.42 15.32 7.67
N SER A 20 18.37 14.00 7.66
CA SER A 20 19.26 13.13 8.44
C SER A 20 19.43 11.80 7.71
N LEU A 21 20.46 11.04 8.09
CA LEU A 21 20.65 9.68 7.59
C LEU A 21 19.58 8.75 8.16
N ALA A 22 18.98 7.92 7.31
CA ALA A 22 18.06 6.89 7.75
C ALA A 22 18.83 5.65 8.20
N SER A 23 18.50 5.11 9.37
CA SER A 23 19.00 3.81 9.82
C SER A 23 18.31 2.66 9.07
N PRO A 24 18.93 1.46 8.98
CA PRO A 24 18.27 0.28 8.40
C PRO A 24 16.91 -0.02 9.06
N GLU A 25 16.81 0.14 10.38
CA GLU A 25 15.56 -0.03 11.14
C GLU A 25 14.47 0.95 10.69
N MET A 26 14.83 2.22 10.45
CA MET A 26 13.90 3.25 9.98
C MET A 26 13.40 2.95 8.55
N ILE A 27 14.24 2.37 7.70
CA ILE A 27 13.85 1.96 6.35
C ILE A 27 12.83 0.81 6.42
N LEU A 28 13.09 -0.19 7.27
CA LEU A 28 12.19 -1.32 7.47
C LEU A 28 10.85 -0.88 8.08
N GLU A 29 10.86 0.05 9.05
CA GLU A 29 9.64 0.56 9.69
C GLU A 29 8.73 1.32 8.72
N LYS A 30 9.32 2.05 7.76
CA LYS A 30 8.57 2.74 6.69
C LYS A 30 8.11 1.83 5.57
N SER A 31 8.69 0.63 5.47
CA SER A 31 8.40 -0.28 4.37
C SER A 31 7.09 -1.04 4.61
N SER A 32 6.34 -1.21 3.52
CA SER A 32 5.10 -1.99 3.49
C SER A 32 5.31 -3.43 3.00
N GLY A 33 6.55 -3.82 2.68
CA GLY A 33 6.91 -5.15 2.24
C GLY A 33 8.21 -5.20 1.44
N GLU A 34 8.75 -6.41 1.28
CA GLU A 34 10.01 -6.69 0.58
C GLU A 34 9.78 -7.01 -0.89
N VAL A 35 10.59 -6.44 -1.78
CA VAL A 35 10.59 -6.76 -3.21
C VAL A 35 11.64 -7.82 -3.50
N LEU A 36 11.17 -9.04 -3.82
CA LEU A 36 12.04 -10.19 -4.07
C LEU A 36 12.39 -10.38 -5.55
N LYS A 37 11.56 -9.86 -6.46
CA LYS A 37 11.71 -10.07 -7.89
C LYS A 37 11.87 -8.75 -8.66
N PRO A 38 12.69 -8.72 -9.71
CA PRO A 38 12.83 -7.55 -10.59
C PRO A 38 11.67 -7.38 -11.58
N GLU A 39 10.69 -8.30 -11.56
CA GLU A 39 9.56 -8.31 -12.48
C GLU A 39 8.63 -7.11 -12.24
N THR A 40 8.05 -6.59 -13.32
CA THR A 40 7.21 -5.38 -13.27
C THR A 40 5.74 -5.73 -13.48
N ILE A 41 5.36 -5.97 -14.73
CA ILE A 41 4.02 -6.29 -15.16
C ILE A 41 4.04 -7.47 -16.13
N ASN A 42 2.97 -8.25 -16.11
CA ASN A 42 2.78 -9.33 -17.05
C ASN A 42 2.50 -8.79 -18.46
N TYR A 43 3.22 -9.29 -19.47
CA TYR A 43 3.09 -8.79 -20.84
C TYR A 43 1.72 -9.06 -21.50
N ARG A 44 0.98 -10.09 -21.09
CA ARG A 44 -0.34 -10.40 -21.68
C ARG A 44 -1.48 -9.74 -20.93
N THR A 45 -1.43 -9.81 -19.60
CA THR A 45 -2.55 -9.37 -18.76
C THR A 45 -2.41 -7.92 -18.29
N TYR A 46 -1.23 -7.33 -18.45
CA TYR A 46 -0.85 -6.00 -17.93
C TYR A 46 -1.05 -5.87 -16.42
N LYS A 47 -1.15 -7.00 -15.72
CA LYS A 47 -1.28 -7.05 -14.26
C LYS A 47 0.11 -7.01 -13.62
N PRO A 48 0.27 -6.33 -12.47
CA PRO A 48 1.52 -6.38 -11.72
C PRO A 48 1.87 -7.80 -11.30
N GLU A 49 3.15 -8.14 -11.38
CA GLU A 49 3.65 -9.42 -10.91
C GLU A 49 3.72 -9.48 -9.38
N ARG A 50 3.56 -10.68 -8.83
CA ARG A 50 3.60 -10.89 -7.37
C ARG A 50 5.05 -10.80 -6.88
N ASP A 51 5.25 -10.06 -5.79
CA ASP A 51 6.55 -9.78 -5.18
C ASP A 51 7.54 -9.03 -6.10
N GLY A 52 7.03 -8.46 -7.19
CA GLY A 52 7.75 -7.59 -8.11
C GLY A 52 7.68 -6.11 -7.75
N LEU A 53 8.32 -5.28 -8.59
CA LEU A 53 8.45 -3.82 -8.39
C LEU A 53 7.11 -3.08 -8.34
N PHE A 54 6.03 -3.65 -8.89
CA PHE A 54 4.69 -3.04 -8.87
C PHE A 54 3.67 -3.81 -8.03
N CYS A 55 4.12 -4.76 -7.21
CA CYS A 55 3.26 -5.69 -6.48
C CYS A 55 2.14 -4.98 -5.70
N GLU A 56 0.90 -5.41 -5.92
CA GLU A 56 -0.28 -4.83 -5.26
C GLU A 56 -0.33 -5.11 -3.75
N ARG A 57 0.36 -6.15 -3.28
CA ARG A 57 0.42 -6.50 -1.85
C ARG A 57 1.24 -5.47 -1.07
N ILE A 58 2.34 -5.00 -1.64
CA ILE A 58 3.28 -4.06 -1.00
C ILE A 58 2.75 -2.64 -1.16
N PHE A 59 2.51 -2.22 -2.41
CA PHE A 59 2.19 -0.82 -2.71
C PHE A 59 0.69 -0.51 -2.62
N GLY A 60 -0.18 -1.53 -2.65
CA GLY A 60 -1.63 -1.38 -2.64
C GLY A 60 -2.30 -1.63 -3.99
N PRO A 61 -3.63 -1.60 -4.08
CA PRO A 61 -4.39 -2.08 -5.23
C PRO A 61 -4.28 -1.15 -6.46
N VAL A 62 -4.35 -1.73 -7.67
CA VAL A 62 -4.35 -0.96 -8.93
C VAL A 62 -5.67 -0.19 -9.12
N LYS A 63 -6.78 -0.79 -8.67
CA LYS A 63 -8.13 -0.23 -8.78
C LYS A 63 -8.66 0.14 -7.40
N ASP A 64 -9.43 1.21 -7.36
CA ASP A 64 -10.04 1.68 -6.11
C ASP A 64 -11.00 0.62 -5.55
N TYR A 65 -10.77 0.22 -4.30
CA TYR A 65 -11.60 -0.73 -3.57
C TYR A 65 -11.80 -2.10 -4.26
N GLU A 66 -10.79 -2.57 -4.99
CA GLU A 66 -10.78 -3.88 -5.63
C GLU A 66 -9.43 -4.59 -5.41
N CYS A 67 -9.48 -5.83 -4.93
CA CYS A 67 -8.29 -6.67 -4.81
C CYS A 67 -7.88 -7.30 -6.16
N HIS A 68 -6.60 -7.65 -6.30
CA HIS A 68 -6.04 -8.24 -7.53
C HIS A 68 -6.83 -9.40 -8.15
N CYS A 69 -7.29 -10.34 -7.32
CA CYS A 69 -8.01 -11.53 -7.77
C CYS A 69 -9.50 -11.28 -8.05
N GLY A 70 -10.01 -10.10 -7.66
CA GLY A 70 -11.42 -9.74 -7.82
C GLY A 70 -12.40 -10.43 -6.86
N LYS A 71 -11.94 -11.17 -5.84
CA LYS A 71 -12.81 -11.75 -4.79
C LYS A 71 -13.57 -10.67 -4.03
N TYR A 72 -12.84 -9.63 -3.58
CA TYR A 72 -13.40 -8.47 -2.91
C TYR A 72 -13.40 -7.28 -3.86
N LYS A 73 -14.59 -6.71 -4.06
CA LYS A 73 -14.83 -5.55 -4.92
C LYS A 73 -15.80 -4.57 -4.25
N ARG A 74 -15.66 -3.29 -4.59
CA ARG A 74 -16.48 -2.17 -4.11
C ARG A 74 -16.15 -1.77 -2.67
N ILE A 75 -16.60 -0.57 -2.31
CA ILE A 75 -16.27 0.11 -1.04
C ILE A 75 -16.71 -0.66 0.23
N ARG A 76 -17.65 -1.61 0.12
CA ARG A 76 -18.15 -2.39 1.26
C ARG A 76 -17.07 -3.24 1.95
N TYR A 77 -16.00 -3.58 1.24
CA TYR A 77 -14.89 -4.39 1.77
C TYR A 77 -13.67 -3.54 2.13
N LYS A 78 -13.82 -2.21 2.24
CA LYS A 78 -12.73 -1.30 2.57
C LYS A 78 -12.00 -1.76 3.84
N GLY A 79 -10.66 -1.83 3.77
CA GLY A 79 -9.79 -2.22 4.87
C GLY A 79 -9.65 -3.74 5.08
N ILE A 80 -10.29 -4.57 4.25
CA ILE A 80 -10.11 -6.03 4.31
C ILE A 80 -8.90 -6.43 3.46
N VAL A 81 -8.05 -7.29 4.01
CA VAL A 81 -6.96 -7.95 3.28
C VAL A 81 -7.50 -9.22 2.64
N CYS A 82 -7.26 -9.41 1.34
CA CYS A 82 -7.78 -10.58 0.64
C CYS A 82 -7.01 -11.86 0.98
N ASP A 83 -7.68 -12.90 1.47
CA ASP A 83 -7.03 -14.19 1.80
C ASP A 83 -6.33 -14.88 0.60
N ARG A 84 -6.77 -14.64 -0.64
CA ARG A 84 -6.19 -15.29 -1.83
C ARG A 84 -4.95 -14.57 -2.36
N CYS A 85 -5.00 -13.25 -2.47
CA CYS A 85 -3.94 -12.47 -3.11
C CYS A 85 -3.16 -11.57 -2.13
N GLY A 86 -3.57 -11.49 -0.86
CA GLY A 86 -2.94 -10.66 0.16
C GLY A 86 -3.08 -9.15 -0.06
N VAL A 87 -3.86 -8.72 -1.05
CA VAL A 87 -4.05 -7.30 -1.37
C VAL A 87 -5.11 -6.70 -0.47
N GLU A 88 -4.75 -5.59 0.18
CA GLU A 88 -5.67 -4.79 0.97
C GLU A 88 -6.61 -3.99 0.09
N VAL A 89 -7.90 -4.01 0.41
CA VAL A 89 -8.93 -3.26 -0.33
C VAL A 89 -8.94 -1.81 0.14
N THR A 90 -8.18 -0.97 -0.53
CA THR A 90 -8.08 0.48 -0.28
C THR A 90 -8.21 1.30 -1.57
N GLU A 91 -8.07 2.61 -1.47
CA GLU A 91 -7.93 3.47 -2.63
C GLU A 91 -6.58 3.24 -3.31
N LYS A 92 -6.51 3.37 -4.63
CA LYS A 92 -5.26 3.26 -5.39
C LYS A 92 -4.25 4.34 -5.03
N LYS A 93 -4.72 5.44 -4.42
CA LYS A 93 -3.88 6.58 -4.01
C LYS A 93 -2.75 6.14 -3.07
N VAL A 94 -2.98 5.13 -2.23
CA VAL A 94 -1.98 4.62 -1.29
C VAL A 94 -0.69 4.15 -1.98
N ARG A 95 -0.75 3.77 -3.27
CA ARG A 95 0.42 3.41 -4.08
C ARG A 95 1.43 4.54 -4.25
N ARG A 96 1.01 5.79 -4.02
CA ARG A 96 1.89 6.97 -4.06
C ARG A 96 2.51 7.29 -2.69
N GLU A 97 2.00 6.67 -1.63
CA GLU A 97 2.37 6.97 -0.25
C GLU A 97 3.18 5.81 0.38
N ARG A 98 2.89 4.56 0.01
CA ARG A 98 3.59 3.37 0.51
C ARG A 98 4.97 3.21 -0.12
N MET A 99 5.93 2.80 0.71
CA MET A 99 7.30 2.46 0.31
C MET A 99 7.51 0.94 0.42
N GLY A 100 8.38 0.40 -0.42
CA GLY A 100 8.89 -0.97 -0.33
C GLY A 100 10.37 -0.94 0.04
N HIS A 101 10.89 -2.06 0.52
CA HIS A 101 12.32 -2.28 0.70
C HIS A 101 12.80 -3.41 -0.20
#